data_AF-A0A551XA82-F1
#
_entry.id   AF-A0A551XA82-F1
#
_cell.length_a   1.000
_cell.length_b   1.000
_cell.length_c   1.000
_cell.angle_alpha   90.00
_cell.angle_beta   90.00
_cell.angle_gamma   90.00
#
_symmetry.space_group_name_H-M   'P 1'
#
loop_
_entity.id
_entity.type
_entity.pdbx_description
1 polymer ?
#
loop_
_entity_poly.entity_id
_entity_poly.type
_entity_poly.pdbx_seq_one_letter_code
_entity_poly.pdbx_strand_id
1 'polypeptide(L)'
;MKLAITPLVLSTATFGLMLGVAQNAQAIGLIPNVTATVTGVTSDTGWGIANTVNGAGLQGPPANVPSLTGNHSSSTVQNAWRSVANATSGTITFDLKRVYNLAGFTFWNMGGSSVISAQGIRNLTIQSSTNGTTWTSIVGAPTSLARGATNTSPFAPSNVVSFAPVYASFVRFNVTSSYGTGANARIGFSEIQFRAIPEPSSTLALLALGLAGIGLRKRI
;
A
#
# COMPACT_ATOMS: atom_id res chain seq x y z
N MET A 1 10.58 -62.67 11.11
CA MET A 1 10.14 -61.42 11.76
C MET A 1 9.78 -60.43 10.66
N LYS A 2 8.50 -60.03 10.56
CA LYS A 2 8.00 -59.18 9.47
C LYS A 2 7.76 -57.78 10.06
N LEU A 3 8.59 -56.81 9.67
CA LEU A 3 8.44 -55.41 10.09
C LEU A 3 7.20 -54.81 9.42
N ALA A 4 6.19 -54.49 10.22
CA ALA A 4 5.00 -53.77 9.77
C ALA A 4 5.30 -52.27 9.75
N ILE A 5 5.49 -51.71 8.56
CA ILE A 5 5.56 -50.27 8.35
C ILE A 5 4.13 -49.77 8.21
N THR A 6 3.63 -49.05 9.21
CA THR A 6 2.33 -48.37 9.14
C THR A 6 2.51 -47.03 8.42
N PRO A 7 1.84 -46.79 7.29
CA PRO A 7 1.95 -45.51 6.59
C PRO A 7 1.23 -44.42 7.40
N LEU A 8 1.92 -43.30 7.62
CA LEU A 8 1.34 -42.09 8.18
C LEU A 8 0.38 -41.47 7.15
N VAL A 9 -0.91 -41.66 7.34
CA VAL A 9 -1.94 -41.05 6.48
C VAL A 9 -2.11 -39.59 6.88
N LEU A 10 -1.49 -38.69 6.12
CA LEU A 10 -1.71 -37.25 6.24
C LEU A 10 -3.11 -36.93 5.69
N SER A 11 -4.04 -36.54 6.55
CA SER A 11 -5.44 -36.33 6.13
C SER A 11 -5.56 -35.12 5.21
N THR A 12 -6.47 -35.21 4.23
CA THR A 12 -6.83 -34.15 3.27
C THR A 12 -7.23 -32.83 3.92
N ALA A 13 -7.67 -32.85 5.20
CA ALA A 13 -7.94 -31.64 5.98
C ALA A 13 -6.68 -30.78 6.19
N THR A 14 -5.51 -31.42 6.40
CA THR A 14 -4.22 -30.73 6.55
C THR A 14 -3.82 -30.00 5.27
N PHE A 15 -4.11 -30.60 4.11
CA PHE A 15 -3.86 -30.00 2.79
C PHE A 15 -4.85 -28.87 2.47
N GLY A 16 -6.13 -29.03 2.86
CA GLY A 16 -7.16 -27.98 2.73
C GLY A 16 -6.87 -26.73 3.55
N LEU A 17 -6.35 -26.87 4.78
CA LEU A 17 -5.87 -25.73 5.58
C LEU A 17 -4.67 -25.04 4.95
N MET A 18 -3.74 -25.79 4.35
CA MET A 18 -2.57 -25.25 3.64
C MET A 18 -2.93 -24.56 2.30
N LEU A 19 -4.01 -24.97 1.64
CA LEU A 19 -4.53 -24.26 0.44
C LEU A 19 -5.36 -23.02 0.80
N GLY A 20 -6.10 -23.04 1.92
CA GLY A 20 -6.86 -21.88 2.41
C GLY A 20 -5.98 -20.70 2.84
N VAL A 21 -4.74 -20.96 3.30
CA VAL A 21 -3.74 -19.90 3.57
C VAL A 21 -3.14 -19.32 2.29
N ALA A 22 -3.06 -20.08 1.19
CA ALA A 22 -2.48 -19.60 -0.07
C ALA A 22 -3.43 -18.65 -0.83
N GLN A 23 -4.75 -18.86 -0.77
CA GLN A 23 -5.72 -18.00 -1.47
C GLN A 23 -5.87 -16.60 -0.85
N ASN A 24 -5.48 -16.40 0.41
CA ASN A 24 -5.43 -15.07 1.04
C ASN A 24 -4.16 -14.27 0.70
N ALA A 25 -3.21 -14.83 -0.08
CA ALA A 25 -1.89 -14.25 -0.33
C ALA A 25 -1.90 -12.84 -0.96
N GLN A 26 -2.99 -12.45 -1.63
CA GLN A 26 -3.13 -11.13 -2.26
C GLN A 26 -3.61 -10.04 -1.29
N ALA A 27 -4.36 -10.40 -0.24
CA ALA A 27 -4.71 -9.52 0.89
C ALA A 27 -3.59 -9.46 1.95
N ILE A 28 -2.67 -10.41 1.91
CA ILE A 28 -1.71 -10.74 2.95
C ILE A 28 -0.60 -9.66 3.14
N GLY A 29 -0.47 -8.69 2.22
CA GLY A 29 0.54 -7.63 2.32
C GLY A 29 0.01 -6.20 2.46
N LEU A 30 -1.29 -5.94 2.29
CA LEU A 30 -1.82 -4.56 2.37
C LEU A 30 -1.67 -4.03 3.80
N ILE A 31 -1.15 -2.81 3.94
CA ILE A 31 -1.09 -2.12 5.23
C ILE A 31 -2.42 -1.35 5.43
N PRO A 32 -3.28 -1.73 6.39
CA PRO A 32 -4.57 -1.09 6.60
C PRO A 32 -4.45 0.18 7.44
N ASN A 33 -5.50 1.01 7.42
CA ASN A 33 -5.70 2.15 8.32
C ASN A 33 -4.59 3.21 8.26
N VAL A 34 -3.89 3.30 7.14
CA VAL A 34 -2.89 4.35 6.90
C VAL A 34 -3.59 5.70 6.93
N THR A 35 -2.98 6.67 7.60
CA THR A 35 -3.42 8.08 7.54
C THR A 35 -2.35 8.95 6.94
N ALA A 36 -2.73 10.04 6.29
CA ALA A 36 -1.81 10.96 5.65
C ALA A 36 -1.97 12.39 6.19
N THR A 37 -0.85 13.11 6.28
CA THR A 37 -0.78 14.54 6.63
C THR A 37 0.17 15.27 5.70
N VAL A 38 0.00 16.59 5.58
CA VAL A 38 0.85 17.44 4.75
C VAL A 38 1.47 18.57 5.57
N THR A 39 2.72 18.89 5.27
CA THR A 39 3.49 19.96 5.91
C THR A 39 4.23 20.77 4.85
N GLY A 40 4.35 22.08 5.06
CA GLY A 40 5.00 22.98 4.10
C GLY A 40 4.17 23.26 2.84
N VAL A 41 2.89 22.87 2.84
CA VAL A 41 1.94 23.08 1.75
C VAL A 41 0.52 23.17 2.30
N THR A 42 -0.33 23.94 1.62
CA THR A 42 -1.76 24.08 1.96
C THR A 42 -2.61 23.25 1.01
N SER A 43 -3.56 22.48 1.56
CA SER A 43 -4.55 21.72 0.77
C SER A 43 -5.53 22.66 0.07
N ASP A 44 -5.92 22.34 -1.17
CA ASP A 44 -6.98 23.08 -1.85
C ASP A 44 -8.34 22.80 -1.19
N THR A 45 -9.27 23.74 -1.31
CA THR A 45 -10.58 23.64 -0.66
C THR A 45 -11.32 22.41 -1.17
N GLY A 46 -11.76 21.55 -0.24
CA GLY A 46 -12.49 20.32 -0.54
C GLY A 46 -11.63 19.12 -0.98
N TRP A 47 -10.35 19.32 -1.33
CA TRP A 47 -9.44 18.24 -1.69
C TRP A 47 -8.77 17.71 -0.42
N GLY A 48 -9.37 16.70 0.23
CA GLY A 48 -8.93 16.19 1.53
C GLY A 48 -7.83 15.13 1.43
N ILE A 49 -6.75 15.26 2.22
CA ILE A 49 -5.61 14.31 2.19
C ILE A 49 -6.01 12.90 2.63
N ALA A 50 -7.07 12.77 3.43
CA ALA A 50 -7.60 11.46 3.84
C ALA A 50 -8.10 10.62 2.64
N ASN A 51 -8.49 11.26 1.54
CA ASN A 51 -8.95 10.57 0.33
C ASN A 51 -7.85 9.77 -0.37
N THR A 52 -6.58 10.03 -0.06
CA THR A 52 -5.48 9.39 -0.78
C THR A 52 -5.03 8.05 -0.18
N VAL A 53 -5.70 7.59 0.87
CA VAL A 53 -5.35 6.36 1.61
C VAL A 53 -6.58 5.53 1.99
N ASN A 54 -7.78 6.07 1.75
CA ASN A 54 -9.05 5.46 2.17
C ASN A 54 -9.68 4.60 1.07
N GLY A 55 -9.08 4.54 -0.11
CA GLY A 55 -9.56 3.76 -1.24
C GLY A 55 -10.71 4.40 -2.02
N ALA A 56 -11.14 5.62 -1.66
CA ALA A 56 -12.18 6.32 -2.40
C ALA A 56 -11.78 6.47 -3.87
N GLY A 57 -12.65 6.08 -4.80
CA GLY A 57 -12.35 6.09 -6.23
C GLY A 57 -11.70 4.82 -6.77
N LEU A 58 -11.15 3.93 -5.93
CA LEU A 58 -10.70 2.60 -6.36
C LEU A 58 -11.89 1.74 -6.80
N GLN A 59 -11.72 1.11 -7.96
CA GLN A 59 -12.70 0.24 -8.58
C GLN A 59 -12.44 -1.22 -8.23
N GLY A 60 -13.51 -1.98 -8.12
CA GLY A 60 -13.50 -3.41 -7.88
C GLY A 60 -14.74 -3.84 -7.11
N PRO A 61 -14.91 -5.14 -6.84
CA PRO A 61 -15.77 -5.62 -5.77
C PRO A 61 -14.93 -5.91 -4.50
N PRO A 62 -15.14 -5.22 -3.36
CA PRO A 62 -15.97 -4.02 -3.19
C PRO A 62 -15.29 -2.75 -3.74
N ALA A 63 -16.11 -1.79 -4.21
CA ALA A 63 -15.62 -0.50 -4.67
C ALA A 63 -15.37 0.43 -3.47
N ASN A 64 -14.49 1.42 -3.65
CA ASN A 64 -14.12 2.38 -2.61
C ASN A 64 -13.50 1.74 -1.37
N VAL A 65 -12.63 0.75 -1.57
CA VAL A 65 -11.93 0.04 -0.50
C VAL A 65 -10.43 0.02 -0.83
N PRO A 66 -9.54 0.26 0.17
CA PRO A 66 -8.11 0.16 -0.01
C PRO A 66 -7.68 -1.16 -0.67
N SER A 67 -6.89 -1.06 -1.73
CA SER A 67 -6.39 -2.21 -2.48
C SER A 67 -5.01 -1.91 -3.08
N LEU A 68 -4.13 -2.90 -3.17
CA LEU A 68 -2.84 -2.78 -3.85
C LEU A 68 -2.96 -2.78 -5.38
N THR A 69 -4.14 -3.05 -5.91
CA THR A 69 -4.42 -3.20 -7.34
C THR A 69 -5.76 -2.55 -7.69
N GLY A 70 -6.06 -2.48 -8.99
CA GLY A 70 -7.32 -1.95 -9.50
C GLY A 70 -7.15 -0.61 -10.19
N ASN A 71 -8.21 -0.21 -10.89
CA ASN A 71 -8.27 1.09 -11.52
C ASN A 71 -8.82 2.12 -10.54
N HIS A 72 -8.37 3.35 -10.66
CA HIS A 72 -8.92 4.49 -9.97
C HIS A 72 -9.82 5.29 -10.91
N SER A 73 -10.95 5.77 -10.41
CA SER A 73 -11.83 6.69 -11.14
C SER A 73 -11.14 8.03 -11.39
N SER A 74 -11.65 8.87 -12.30
CA SER A 74 -11.11 10.23 -12.48
C SER A 74 -10.98 10.97 -11.15
N SER A 75 -9.88 11.70 -10.95
CA SER A 75 -9.60 12.43 -9.71
C SER A 75 -10.53 13.63 -9.56
N THR A 76 -11.14 13.74 -8.39
CA THR A 76 -12.09 14.78 -8.00
C THR A 76 -11.86 15.16 -6.53
N VAL A 77 -12.55 16.19 -6.05
CA VAL A 77 -12.55 16.57 -4.62
C VAL A 77 -12.95 15.43 -3.68
N GLN A 78 -13.70 14.43 -4.16
CA GLN A 78 -14.25 13.35 -3.33
C GLN A 78 -13.30 12.15 -3.16
N ASN A 79 -12.28 12.01 -4.01
CA ASN A 79 -11.49 10.77 -4.13
C ASN A 79 -10.00 11.02 -4.42
N ALA A 80 -9.53 12.24 -4.19
CA ALA A 80 -8.14 12.60 -4.41
C ALA A 80 -7.78 13.82 -3.54
N TRP A 81 -6.49 14.13 -3.51
CA TRP A 81 -5.96 15.33 -2.87
C TRP A 81 -5.11 16.16 -3.83
N ARG A 82 -5.14 17.48 -3.63
CA ARG A 82 -4.16 18.39 -4.20
C ARG A 82 -3.95 19.62 -3.32
N SER A 83 -2.81 20.26 -3.49
CA SER A 83 -2.51 21.56 -2.91
C SER A 83 -3.23 22.69 -3.62
N VAL A 84 -3.23 23.87 -2.99
CA VAL A 84 -3.51 25.14 -3.65
C VAL A 84 -2.60 25.36 -4.87
N ALA A 85 -3.00 26.25 -5.78
CA ALA A 85 -2.21 26.61 -6.96
C ALA A 85 -0.85 27.20 -6.58
N ASN A 86 0.14 27.01 -7.46
CA ASN A 86 1.53 27.44 -7.32
C ASN A 86 2.32 26.78 -6.19
N ALA A 87 1.83 25.68 -5.60
CA ALA A 87 2.59 24.86 -4.67
C ALA A 87 3.17 23.64 -5.39
N THR A 88 4.49 23.62 -5.57
CA THR A 88 5.20 22.56 -6.32
C THR A 88 6.13 21.70 -5.44
N SER A 89 6.25 22.05 -4.17
CA SER A 89 7.03 21.31 -3.18
C SER A 89 6.27 21.24 -1.85
N GLY A 90 6.67 20.28 -1.03
CA GLY A 90 6.05 20.03 0.27
C GLY A 90 6.32 18.62 0.75
N THR A 91 5.90 18.35 1.98
CA THR A 91 6.07 17.04 2.60
C THR A 91 4.72 16.39 2.80
N ILE A 92 4.60 15.13 2.41
CA ILE A 92 3.45 14.27 2.72
C ILE A 92 3.96 13.16 3.63
N THR A 93 3.35 13.01 4.81
CA THR A 93 3.72 11.98 5.78
C THR A 93 2.57 10.99 5.93
N PHE A 94 2.89 9.71 5.80
CA PHE A 94 1.99 8.59 5.99
C PHE A 94 2.31 7.92 7.32
N ASP A 95 1.32 7.75 8.17
CA ASP A 95 1.38 7.01 9.42
C ASP A 95 0.77 5.62 9.21
N LEU A 96 1.60 4.59 9.35
CA LEU A 96 1.24 3.19 9.18
C LEU A 96 0.63 2.59 10.45
N LYS A 97 0.52 3.35 11.55
CA LYS A 97 -0.05 2.98 12.87
C LYS A 97 0.79 2.04 13.73
N ARG A 98 1.69 1.26 13.13
CA ARG A 98 2.68 0.43 13.82
C ARG A 98 3.87 0.17 12.91
N VAL A 99 4.91 -0.47 13.45
CA VAL A 99 6.05 -0.90 12.65
C VAL A 99 5.63 -2.04 11.71
N TYR A 100 5.93 -1.91 10.43
CA TYR A 100 5.80 -2.94 9.41
C TYR A 100 7.15 -3.24 8.76
N ASN A 101 7.30 -4.45 8.24
CA ASN A 101 8.34 -4.80 7.28
C ASN A 101 7.92 -4.30 5.88
N LEU A 102 8.03 -3.00 5.64
CA LEU A 102 7.53 -2.30 4.45
C LEU A 102 8.33 -2.72 3.21
N ALA A 103 7.64 -3.20 2.17
CA ALA A 103 8.24 -3.77 0.96
C ALA A 103 7.99 -2.93 -0.31
N GLY A 104 7.07 -1.98 -0.26
CA GLY A 104 6.70 -1.18 -1.42
C GLY A 104 5.34 -0.51 -1.27
N PHE A 105 4.85 0.02 -2.39
CA PHE A 105 3.54 0.66 -2.48
C PHE A 105 3.00 0.62 -3.92
N THR A 106 1.70 0.82 -4.05
CA THR A 106 1.03 1.11 -5.32
C THR A 106 0.52 2.55 -5.27
N PHE A 107 0.75 3.32 -6.33
CA PHE A 107 0.47 4.75 -6.38
C PHE A 107 -0.33 5.11 -7.63
N TRP A 108 -1.43 5.83 -7.41
CA TRP A 108 -2.25 6.43 -8.45
C TRP A 108 -2.06 7.95 -8.40
N ASN A 109 -1.38 8.48 -9.41
CA ASN A 109 -1.21 9.92 -9.55
C ASN A 109 -2.54 10.58 -9.97
N MET A 110 -2.55 11.92 -10.09
CA MET A 110 -3.73 12.64 -10.60
C MET A 110 -4.05 12.17 -12.03
N GLY A 111 -5.31 11.84 -12.29
CA GLY A 111 -5.78 11.35 -13.59
C GLY A 111 -7.21 11.79 -13.88
N GLY A 112 -7.64 11.68 -15.14
CA GLY A 112 -8.99 12.05 -15.57
C GLY A 112 -9.03 13.12 -16.65
N SER A 113 -7.94 13.87 -16.85
CA SER A 113 -7.77 14.79 -17.99
C SER A 113 -6.32 15.27 -18.10
N SER A 114 -5.97 15.90 -19.21
CA SER A 114 -4.68 16.58 -19.37
C SER A 114 -4.43 17.65 -18.30
N VAL A 115 -5.48 18.37 -17.88
CA VAL A 115 -5.39 19.41 -16.85
C VAL A 115 -5.16 18.80 -15.47
N ILE A 116 -5.94 17.78 -15.11
CA ILE A 116 -5.86 17.13 -13.79
C ILE A 116 -4.54 16.37 -13.65
N SER A 117 -4.13 15.60 -14.65
CA SER A 117 -2.86 14.86 -14.62
C SER A 117 -1.62 15.75 -14.59
N ALA A 118 -1.72 17.01 -15.02
CA ALA A 118 -0.63 17.97 -14.85
C ALA A 118 -0.42 18.35 -13.37
N GLN A 119 -1.44 18.22 -12.52
CA GLN A 119 -1.37 18.56 -11.10
C GLN A 119 -0.75 17.44 -10.24
N GLY A 120 -0.24 16.38 -10.89
CA GLY A 120 0.35 15.23 -10.24
C GLY A 120 1.77 15.46 -9.71
N ILE A 121 2.15 14.72 -8.68
CA ILE A 121 3.52 14.65 -8.17
C ILE A 121 4.46 14.12 -9.27
N ARG A 122 5.62 14.74 -9.44
CA ARG A 122 6.64 14.30 -10.41
C ARG A 122 7.92 13.84 -9.72
N ASN A 123 8.66 14.74 -9.09
CA ASN A 123 9.93 14.42 -8.43
C ASN A 123 9.78 14.46 -6.92
N LEU A 124 10.45 13.53 -6.23
CA LEU A 124 10.44 13.44 -4.79
C LEU A 124 11.63 12.63 -4.25
N THR A 125 11.82 12.68 -2.94
CA THR A 125 12.57 11.66 -2.20
C THR A 125 11.64 10.90 -1.27
N ILE A 126 11.86 9.60 -1.11
CA ILE A 126 11.05 8.74 -0.25
C ILE A 126 11.89 8.30 0.95
N GLN A 127 11.38 8.55 2.15
CA GLN A 127 12.03 8.24 3.41
C GLN A 127 11.12 7.39 4.29
N SER A 128 11.73 6.62 5.19
CA SER A 128 11.05 5.85 6.23
C SER A 128 11.48 6.31 7.61
N SER A 129 10.63 6.04 8.60
CA SER A 129 10.91 6.26 10.01
C SER A 129 10.15 5.27 10.88
N THR A 130 10.73 4.86 12.01
CA THR A 130 10.04 4.06 13.04
C THR A 130 9.44 4.92 14.16
N ASN A 131 9.89 6.17 14.30
CA ASN A 131 9.53 7.08 15.40
C ASN A 131 8.88 8.40 14.94
N GLY A 132 8.84 8.66 13.63
CA GLY A 132 8.24 9.87 13.04
C GLY A 132 9.14 11.12 13.10
N THR A 133 10.32 11.03 13.70
CA THR A 133 11.23 12.17 13.89
C THR A 133 12.56 11.99 13.16
N THR A 134 13.11 10.78 13.14
CA THR A 134 14.36 10.45 12.46
C THR A 134 14.06 9.77 11.13
N TRP A 135 14.58 10.31 10.03
CA TRP A 135 14.21 9.89 8.67
C TRP A 135 15.41 9.33 7.91
N THR A 136 15.20 8.18 7.29
CA THR A 136 16.21 7.51 6.45
C THR A 136 15.65 7.33 5.04
N SER A 137 16.42 7.71 4.03
CA SER A 137 16.04 7.46 2.62
C SER A 137 15.92 5.98 2.35
N ILE A 138 14.83 5.58 1.67
CA ILE A 138 14.62 4.18 1.29
C ILE A 138 15.48 3.88 0.05
N VAL A 139 16.47 3.02 0.20
CA VAL A 139 17.34 2.59 -0.91
C VAL A 139 16.51 1.83 -1.94
N GLY A 140 16.67 2.18 -3.23
CA GLY A 140 15.91 1.58 -4.33
C GLY A 140 14.51 2.17 -4.55
N ALA A 141 14.06 3.10 -3.71
CA ALA A 141 12.83 3.84 -3.97
C ALA A 141 13.04 4.84 -5.14
N PRO A 142 12.02 5.07 -5.98
CA PRO A 142 12.15 5.96 -7.13
C PRO A 142 12.28 7.43 -6.68
N THR A 143 12.98 8.22 -7.49
CA THR A 143 13.10 9.68 -7.33
C THR A 143 12.11 10.46 -8.19
N SER A 144 11.34 9.75 -9.03
CA SER A 144 10.21 10.31 -9.77
C SER A 144 9.05 9.32 -9.91
N LEU A 145 7.83 9.84 -9.98
CA LEU A 145 6.60 9.09 -10.21
C LEU A 145 6.07 9.42 -11.60
N ALA A 146 5.40 8.46 -12.22
CA ALA A 146 4.84 8.64 -13.55
C ALA A 146 3.61 9.55 -13.49
N ARG A 147 3.37 10.29 -14.59
CA ARG A 147 2.16 11.09 -14.76
C ARG A 147 0.94 10.17 -14.81
N GLY A 148 -0.18 10.60 -14.22
CA GLY A 148 -1.43 9.86 -14.34
C GLY A 148 -2.11 10.04 -15.69
N ALA A 149 -3.25 9.37 -15.88
CA ALA A 149 -3.96 9.33 -17.15
C ALA A 149 -4.50 10.69 -17.60
N THR A 150 -4.36 10.99 -18.89
CA THR A 150 -4.84 12.24 -19.52
C THR A 150 -6.25 12.15 -20.08
N ASN A 151 -6.91 10.99 -19.96
CA ASN A 151 -8.29 10.75 -20.38
C ASN A 151 -9.21 10.56 -19.15
N THR A 152 -10.52 10.63 -19.36
CA THR A 152 -11.56 10.56 -18.31
C THR A 152 -11.91 9.13 -17.89
N SER A 153 -11.29 8.12 -18.50
CA SER A 153 -11.54 6.72 -18.16
C SER A 153 -10.88 6.36 -16.83
N PRO A 154 -11.43 5.39 -16.10
CA PRO A 154 -10.71 4.82 -14.97
C PRO A 154 -9.32 4.33 -15.39
N PHE A 155 -8.34 4.54 -14.51
CA PHE A 155 -6.93 4.36 -14.87
C PHE A 155 -6.20 3.47 -13.88
N ALA A 156 -5.29 2.65 -14.42
CA ALA A 156 -4.39 1.80 -13.65
C ALA A 156 -3.43 2.64 -12.78
N PRO A 157 -2.76 2.03 -11.79
CA PRO A 157 -1.74 2.72 -11.00
C PRO A 157 -0.66 3.33 -11.90
N SER A 158 -0.20 4.53 -11.56
CA SER A 158 0.91 5.17 -12.24
C SER A 158 2.24 4.49 -11.91
N ASN A 159 2.37 3.97 -10.68
CA ASN A 159 3.55 3.25 -10.24
C ASN A 159 3.16 2.09 -9.32
N VAL A 160 3.78 0.92 -9.55
CA VAL A 160 3.82 -0.20 -8.61
C VAL A 160 5.28 -0.35 -8.20
N VAL A 161 5.60 0.01 -6.97
CA VAL A 161 6.98 0.11 -6.47
C VAL A 161 7.28 -1.03 -5.51
N SER A 162 8.47 -1.60 -5.64
CA SER A 162 9.06 -2.56 -4.71
C SER A 162 10.47 -2.12 -4.38
N PHE A 163 10.89 -2.33 -3.14
CA PHE A 163 12.26 -2.10 -2.67
C PHE A 163 12.65 -3.18 -1.66
N ALA A 164 13.92 -3.24 -1.29
CA ALA A 164 14.38 -4.11 -0.21
C ALA A 164 13.61 -3.77 1.09
N PRO A 165 13.02 -4.74 1.80
CA PRO A 165 12.14 -4.42 2.92
C PRO A 165 12.82 -3.61 4.03
N VAL A 166 12.11 -2.63 4.58
CA VAL A 166 12.59 -1.76 5.67
C VAL A 166 11.57 -1.71 6.80
N TYR A 167 12.04 -1.64 8.04
CA TYR A 167 11.16 -1.42 9.18
C TYR A 167 10.69 0.04 9.24
N ALA A 168 9.38 0.25 9.15
CA ALA A 168 8.80 1.59 9.13
C ALA A 168 7.46 1.63 9.88
N SER A 169 7.27 2.67 10.69
CA SER A 169 5.94 3.12 11.18
C SER A 169 5.43 4.32 10.40
N PHE A 170 6.32 5.02 9.71
CA PHE A 170 6.00 6.19 8.90
C PHE A 170 6.75 6.16 7.57
N VAL A 171 6.11 6.70 6.54
CA VAL A 171 6.73 6.98 5.24
C VAL A 171 6.56 8.46 4.94
N ARG A 172 7.59 9.09 4.38
CA ARG A 172 7.56 10.50 4.01
C ARG A 172 7.96 10.68 2.56
N PHE A 173 7.14 11.41 1.83
CA PHE A 173 7.46 11.93 0.51
C PHE A 173 7.89 13.39 0.69
N ASN A 174 9.13 13.73 0.33
CA ASN A 174 9.54 15.12 0.15
C ASN A 174 9.43 15.45 -1.33
N VAL A 175 8.33 16.09 -1.72
CA VAL A 175 8.04 16.44 -3.11
C VAL A 175 8.84 17.68 -3.49
N THR A 176 9.50 17.61 -4.64
CA THR A 176 10.33 18.71 -5.18
C THR A 176 9.78 19.28 -6.48
N SER A 177 8.89 18.57 -7.17
CA SER A 177 8.20 19.11 -8.34
C SER A 177 6.88 18.38 -8.66
N SER A 178 6.06 19.07 -9.45
CA SER A 178 4.86 18.56 -10.11
C SER A 178 5.00 18.58 -11.63
N TYR A 179 4.04 18.00 -12.35
CA TYR A 179 4.01 18.04 -13.82
C TYR A 179 3.56 19.38 -14.43
N GLY A 180 2.78 20.16 -13.69
CA GLY A 180 2.09 21.35 -14.19
C GLY A 180 2.87 22.64 -13.99
N THR A 181 2.49 23.64 -14.76
CA THR A 181 3.01 25.01 -14.70
C THR A 181 1.88 26.01 -14.47
N GLY A 182 2.21 27.23 -14.03
CA GLY A 182 1.23 28.29 -13.75
C GLY A 182 0.13 27.82 -12.77
N ALA A 183 -1.14 28.09 -13.07
CA ALA A 183 -2.26 27.71 -12.22
C ALA A 183 -2.41 26.18 -11.98
N ASN A 184 -1.78 25.35 -12.82
CA ASN A 184 -1.74 23.90 -12.69
C ASN A 184 -0.49 23.39 -11.94
N ALA A 185 0.43 24.28 -11.57
CA ALA A 185 1.56 23.94 -10.70
C ALA A 185 1.04 23.64 -9.29
N ARG A 186 0.75 22.38 -9.04
CA ARG A 186 0.15 21.86 -7.82
C ARG A 186 0.77 20.51 -7.53
N ILE A 187 0.84 20.14 -6.26
CA ILE A 187 1.11 18.76 -5.87
C ILE A 187 -0.22 18.08 -5.59
N GLY A 188 -0.41 16.89 -6.12
CA GLY A 188 -1.63 16.13 -5.96
C GLY A 188 -1.46 14.69 -6.38
N PHE A 189 -2.32 13.84 -5.88
CA PHE A 189 -2.40 12.44 -6.25
C PHE A 189 -3.74 11.87 -5.82
N SER A 190 -4.12 10.76 -6.43
CA SER A 190 -5.41 10.13 -6.20
C SER A 190 -5.36 9.23 -4.99
N GLU A 191 -4.39 8.31 -4.95
CA GLU A 191 -4.40 7.21 -3.98
C GLU A 191 -3.00 6.61 -3.82
N ILE A 192 -2.70 6.10 -2.63
CA ILE A 192 -1.52 5.29 -2.36
C ILE A 192 -1.83 4.18 -1.36
N GLN A 193 -1.38 2.98 -1.67
CA GLN A 193 -1.57 1.81 -0.81
C GLN A 193 -0.24 1.11 -0.57
N PHE A 194 0.10 0.90 0.70
CA PHE A 194 1.39 0.36 1.11
C PHE A 194 1.34 -1.15 1.26
N ARG A 195 2.47 -1.80 0.94
CA ARG A 195 2.63 -3.25 1.01
C ARG A 195 3.74 -3.61 1.99
N ALA A 196 3.45 -4.50 2.92
CA ALA A 196 4.42 -5.15 3.79
C ALA A 196 4.74 -6.57 3.31
N ILE A 197 5.90 -7.09 3.72
CA ILE A 197 6.12 -8.54 3.76
C ILE A 197 5.30 -9.10 4.93
N PRO A 198 4.50 -10.15 4.70
CA PRO A 198 3.75 -10.79 5.77
C PRO A 198 4.70 -11.45 6.74
N GLU A 199 4.50 -11.19 8.03
CA GLU A 199 5.16 -12.00 9.06
C GLU A 199 4.59 -13.43 8.96
N PRO A 200 5.44 -14.48 8.94
CA PRO A 200 4.95 -15.85 9.00
C PRO A 200 4.07 -16.01 10.24
N SER A 201 2.81 -16.39 10.05
CA SER A 201 1.87 -16.66 11.16
C SER A 201 2.25 -17.97 11.85
N SER A 202 3.34 -17.94 12.61
CA SER A 202 3.88 -19.06 13.37
C SER A 202 2.91 -19.55 14.45
N THR A 203 1.94 -18.73 14.88
CA THR A 203 0.91 -19.08 15.87
C THR A 203 -0.07 -20.14 15.38
N LEU A 204 -0.52 -20.06 14.12
CA LEU A 204 -1.40 -21.09 13.54
C LEU A 204 -0.62 -22.37 13.22
N ALA A 205 0.62 -22.24 12.75
CA ALA A 205 1.51 -23.37 12.53
C ALA A 205 1.83 -24.11 13.84
N LEU A 206 2.13 -23.40 14.92
CA LEU A 206 2.35 -23.99 16.25
C LEU A 206 1.08 -24.58 16.84
N LEU A 207 -0.09 -23.95 16.67
CA LEU A 207 -1.36 -24.48 17.17
C LEU A 207 -1.73 -25.78 16.44
N ALA A 208 -1.54 -25.84 15.13
CA ALA A 208 -1.76 -27.05 14.34
C ALA A 208 -0.79 -28.19 14.75
N LEU A 209 0.48 -27.87 15.00
CA LEU A 209 1.46 -28.83 15.52
C LEU A 209 1.14 -29.28 16.95
N GLY A 210 0.69 -28.37 17.82
CA GLY A 210 0.31 -28.67 19.20
C GLY A 210 -0.90 -29.59 19.30
N LEU A 211 -1.93 -29.38 18.47
CA LEU A 211 -3.11 -30.26 18.41
C LEU A 211 -2.78 -31.64 17.82
N ALA A 212 -1.90 -31.72 16.82
CA ALA A 212 -1.42 -32.99 16.29
C ALA A 212 -0.60 -33.79 17.33
N GLY A 213 0.18 -33.11 18.17
CA GLY A 213 0.94 -33.74 19.25
C GLY A 213 0.08 -34.30 20.38
N ILE A 214 -1.05 -33.66 20.70
CA ILE A 214 -1.97 -34.13 21.76
C ILE A 214 -2.82 -35.33 21.28
N GLY A 215 -3.17 -35.39 19.99
CA GLY A 215 -3.94 -36.50 19.41
C GLY A 215 -3.20 -37.85 19.40
N LEU A 216 -1.87 -37.85 19.42
CA LEU A 216 -1.06 -39.07 19.41
C LEU A 216 -0.92 -39.77 20.78
N ARG A 217 -1.35 -39.13 21.88
CA ARG A 217 -1.11 -39.63 23.25
C ARG A 217 -2.16 -40.62 23.78
N LYS A 218 -3.15 -41.03 22.98
CA LYS A 218 -4.27 -41.89 23.43
C LYS A 218 -4.27 -43.34 22.91
N ARG A 219 -3.14 -43.82 22.37
CA ARG A 219 -2.95 -45.25 22.04
C ARG A 219 -1.58 -45.74 22.53
N ILE A 220 -1.46 -45.95 23.84
CA ILE A 220 -0.55 -46.92 24.44
C ILE A 220 -1.39 -47.69 25.46
#